data_AF-A0A382YYP1-F1
#
_entry.id   AF-A0A382YYP1-F1
#
_cell.length_a   1.000
_cell.length_b   1.000
_cell.length_c   1.000
_cell.angle_alpha   90.00
_cell.angle_beta   90.00
_cell.angle_gamma   90.00
#
_symmetry.space_group_name_H-M   'P 1'
#
loop_
_entity.id
_entity.type
_entity.pdbx_description
1 polymer ?
#
loop_
_entity_poly.entity_id
_entity_poly.type
_entity_poly.pdbx_seq_one_letter_code
_entity_poly.pdbx_strand_id
1 'polypeptide(L)'
;MTKSDFNKNIAIAIIFVVCIFFLWKSGIFYSHSLFPIVKEGRLHIFADWAWVIKNGICKNLGFDVFYSNICPLFGKDNFHFNIGNILLYIPYFKFLEKFYFFYFPLMLCSIFIYTIIKLIDRKNFLNIALLILIVFSPQVLLVLERCNVDLIIFLFLIIMVKINQPFLSFAIINFVTLLKYYPAALITNFVVERKRSLNKNIFIILIFFFTLACLMYLSGESFEL
;
A
#
# COMPACT_ATOMS: atom_id res chain seq x y z
N MET A 1 10.58 -22.84 11.18
CA MET A 1 11.01 -21.60 11.88
C MET A 1 10.96 -21.91 13.36
N THR A 2 12.08 -21.87 14.07
CA THR A 2 12.07 -22.16 15.50
C THR A 2 11.45 -20.99 16.26
N LYS A 3 10.87 -21.23 17.44
CA LYS A 3 10.30 -20.15 18.28
C LYS A 3 11.32 -19.03 18.57
N SER A 4 12.61 -19.38 18.64
CA SER A 4 13.72 -18.43 18.80
C SER A 4 13.85 -17.47 17.61
N ASP A 5 13.70 -17.95 16.37
CA ASP A 5 13.83 -17.10 15.17
C ASP A 5 12.70 -16.08 15.06
N PHE A 6 11.49 -16.46 15.48
CA PHE A 6 10.33 -15.58 15.49
C PHE A 6 10.50 -14.40 16.44
N ASN A 7 10.93 -14.68 17.68
CA ASN A 7 11.18 -13.64 18.69
C ASN A 7 12.29 -12.67 18.23
N LYS A 8 13.35 -13.18 17.58
CA LYS A 8 14.41 -12.35 16.99
C LYS A 8 13.89 -11.44 15.89
N ASN A 9 13.04 -11.94 14.98
CA ASN A 9 12.44 -11.12 13.92
C ASN A 9 11.61 -9.98 14.50
N ILE A 10 10.81 -10.25 15.54
CA ILE A 10 10.00 -9.24 16.21
C ILE A 10 10.89 -8.17 16.84
N ALA A 11 11.93 -8.58 17.59
CA ALA A 11 12.84 -7.62 18.22
C ALA A 11 13.50 -6.70 17.19
N ILE A 12 14.00 -7.25 16.07
CA ILE A 12 14.60 -6.46 14.99
C ILE A 12 13.57 -5.52 14.35
N ALA A 13 12.34 -5.98 14.14
CA ALA A 13 11.28 -5.14 13.58
C ALA A 13 10.96 -3.96 14.49
N ILE A 14 10.86 -4.19 15.80
CA ILE A 14 10.66 -3.12 16.79
C ILE A 14 11.83 -2.13 16.75
N ILE A 15 13.07 -2.61 16.70
CA ILE A 15 14.26 -1.74 16.60
C ILE A 15 14.17 -0.87 15.34
N PHE A 16 13.94 -1.45 14.16
CA PHE A 16 13.83 -0.66 12.92
C PHE A 16 12.68 0.33 12.94
N VAL A 17 11.50 -0.08 13.41
CA VAL A 17 10.35 0.83 13.55
C VAL A 17 10.73 2.01 14.45
N VAL A 18 11.25 1.75 15.66
CA VAL A 18 11.64 2.80 16.62
C VAL A 18 12.72 3.70 16.03
N CYS A 19 13.74 3.14 15.38
CA CYS A 19 14.80 3.91 14.74
C CYS A 19 14.25 4.82 13.63
N ILE A 20 13.41 4.30 12.73
CA ILE A 20 12.82 5.09 11.63
C ILE A 20 11.97 6.23 12.19
N PHE A 21 11.09 5.96 13.16
CA PHE A 21 10.27 7.00 13.79
C PHE A 21 11.10 8.05 14.52
N PHE A 22 12.17 7.64 15.21
CA PHE A 22 13.10 8.55 15.85
C PHE A 22 13.80 9.48 14.84
N LEU A 23 14.26 8.91 13.72
CA LEU A 23 14.94 9.66 12.66
C LEU A 23 14.00 10.60 11.90
N TRP A 24 12.73 10.23 11.70
CA TRP A 24 11.72 11.17 11.20
C TRP A 24 11.46 12.31 12.19
N LYS A 25 11.25 11.97 13.48
CA LYS A 25 10.95 12.96 14.51
C LYS A 25 12.09 13.95 14.73
N SER A 26 13.35 13.51 14.58
CA SER A 26 14.53 14.38 14.66
C SER A 26 14.76 15.24 13.42
N GLY A 27 13.99 15.05 12.34
CA GLY A 27 14.08 15.85 11.12
C GLY A 27 15.21 15.45 10.17
N ILE A 28 16.05 14.49 10.55
CA ILE A 28 17.27 14.10 9.80
C ILE A 28 16.93 13.60 8.39
N PHE A 29 15.83 12.85 8.24
CA PHE A 29 15.45 12.37 6.90
C PHE A 29 14.91 13.49 6.00
N TYR A 30 14.29 14.51 6.58
CA TYR A 30 13.73 15.63 5.83
C TYR A 30 14.78 16.64 5.39
N SER A 31 15.95 16.69 6.04
CA SER A 31 17.06 17.55 5.62
C SER A 31 17.87 16.99 4.45
N HIS A 32 17.79 15.69 4.16
CA HIS A 32 18.71 15.04 3.22
C HIS A 32 18.06 14.16 2.14
N SER A 33 16.89 13.58 2.37
CA SER A 33 16.38 12.50 1.51
C SER A 33 14.90 12.56 1.17
N LEU A 34 14.08 13.27 1.96
CA LEU A 34 12.63 13.30 1.79
C LEU A 34 12.13 14.73 1.79
N PHE A 35 11.23 15.07 0.86
CA PHE A 35 10.51 16.34 0.91
C PHE A 35 9.31 16.18 1.86
N PRO A 36 9.34 16.78 3.06
CA PRO A 36 8.23 16.67 4.01
C PRO A 36 6.98 17.35 3.45
N ILE A 37 5.82 16.79 3.75
CA ILE A 37 4.55 17.47 3.51
C ILE A 37 4.27 18.38 4.71
N VAL A 38 4.65 19.65 4.56
CA VAL A 38 4.41 20.69 5.56
C VAL A 38 3.24 21.55 5.11
N LYS A 39 2.19 21.62 5.93
CA LYS A 39 1.04 22.49 5.68
C LYS A 39 0.70 23.25 6.96
N GLU A 40 0.53 24.57 6.82
CA GLU A 40 0.30 25.48 7.95
C GLU A 40 1.39 25.39 9.03
N GLY A 41 2.64 25.20 8.63
CA GLY A 41 3.79 25.05 9.54
C GLY A 41 3.80 23.75 10.34
N ARG A 42 2.92 22.79 10.02
CA ARG A 42 2.87 21.46 10.65
C ARG A 42 3.31 20.37 9.68
N LEU A 43 4.09 19.42 10.18
CA LEU A 43 4.45 18.21 9.46
C LEU A 43 3.26 17.24 9.43
N HIS A 44 2.88 16.78 8.24
CA HIS A 44 1.82 15.80 8.05
C HIS A 44 2.44 14.44 7.71
N ILE A 45 2.47 13.55 8.71
CA ILE A 45 2.82 12.14 8.50
C ILE A 45 1.63 11.37 7.93
N PHE A 46 1.91 10.27 7.22
CA PHE A 46 0.92 9.40 6.60
C PHE A 46 -0.01 10.14 5.63
N ALA A 47 0.50 11.18 4.96
CA ALA A 47 -0.30 12.08 4.15
C ALA A 47 -1.07 11.36 3.02
N ASP A 48 -0.46 10.38 2.35
CA ASP A 48 -1.12 9.64 1.26
C ASP A 48 -2.30 8.82 1.79
N TRP A 49 -2.12 8.12 2.92
CA TRP A 49 -3.23 7.38 3.55
C TRP A 49 -4.31 8.32 4.10
N ALA A 50 -3.91 9.40 4.76
CA ALA A 50 -4.84 10.40 5.27
C ALA A 50 -5.67 11.02 4.13
N TRP A 51 -5.07 11.19 2.96
CA TRP A 51 -5.74 11.65 1.75
C TRP A 51 -6.81 10.66 1.27
N VAL A 52 -6.56 9.35 1.33
CA VAL A 52 -7.57 8.32 1.05
C VAL A 52 -8.79 8.46 1.97
N ILE A 53 -8.56 8.48 3.29
CA ILE A 53 -9.63 8.54 4.28
C ILE A 53 -10.43 9.83 4.15
N LYS A 54 -9.76 10.97 4.00
CA LYS A 54 -10.43 12.27 3.84
C LYS A 54 -11.32 12.30 2.60
N ASN A 55 -10.86 11.79 1.45
CA ASN A 55 -11.69 11.71 0.25
C ASN A 55 -12.89 10.77 0.43
N GLY A 56 -12.72 9.64 1.12
CA GLY A 56 -13.85 8.78 1.49
C GLY A 56 -14.92 9.52 2.31
N ILE A 57 -14.48 10.35 3.28
CA ILE A 57 -15.39 11.22 4.06
C ILE A 57 -16.09 12.23 3.14
N CYS A 58 -15.35 12.91 2.26
CA CYS A 58 -15.89 13.90 1.33
C CYS A 58 -16.97 13.29 0.41
N LYS A 59 -16.70 12.11 -0.15
CA LYS A 59 -17.65 11.37 -1.00
C LYS A 59 -18.94 11.05 -0.24
N ASN A 60 -18.82 10.57 1.00
CA ASN A 60 -19.98 10.25 1.84
C ASN A 60 -20.81 11.49 2.23
N LEU A 61 -20.22 12.69 2.19
CA LEU A 61 -20.92 13.96 2.38
C LEU A 61 -21.59 14.49 1.10
N GLY A 62 -21.47 13.78 -0.03
CA GLY A 62 -22.05 14.16 -1.31
C GLY A 62 -21.16 15.06 -2.17
N PHE A 63 -19.90 15.27 -1.79
CA PHE A 63 -18.95 16.00 -2.62
C PHE A 63 -18.38 15.12 -3.72
N ASP A 64 -18.22 15.68 -4.90
CA ASP A 64 -17.50 15.03 -5.98
C ASP A 64 -15.99 15.16 -5.76
N VAL A 65 -15.34 14.03 -5.45
CA VAL A 65 -13.90 13.94 -5.15
C VAL A 65 -13.03 13.83 -6.42
N PHE A 66 -13.66 13.68 -7.58
CA PHE A 66 -12.98 13.62 -8.88
C PHE A 66 -12.73 15.01 -9.46
N TYR A 67 -13.33 16.07 -8.89
CA TYR A 67 -13.11 17.46 -9.29
C TYR A 67 -12.47 18.27 -8.16
N SER A 68 -11.60 19.22 -8.53
CA SER A 68 -10.84 20.03 -7.57
C SER A 68 -11.73 21.03 -6.84
N ASN A 69 -11.28 21.43 -5.65
CA ASN A 69 -11.83 22.52 -4.83
C ASN A 69 -13.23 22.32 -4.22
N ILE A 70 -13.74 21.09 -4.17
CA ILE A 70 -15.10 20.85 -3.66
C ILE A 70 -15.12 20.48 -2.16
N CYS A 71 -14.13 19.73 -1.65
CA CYS A 71 -14.16 19.27 -0.27
C CYS A 71 -13.46 20.19 0.75
N PRO A 72 -14.13 20.63 1.84
CA PRO A 72 -13.55 21.54 2.84
C PRO A 72 -12.43 20.93 3.69
N LEU A 73 -12.29 19.59 3.74
CA LEU A 73 -11.27 18.90 4.56
C LEU A 73 -9.83 19.10 4.10
N PHE A 74 -9.64 19.64 2.89
CA PHE A 74 -8.34 19.79 2.24
C PHE A 74 -7.94 21.27 2.05
N GLY A 75 -8.81 22.23 2.38
CA GLY A 75 -8.52 23.67 2.24
C GLY A 75 -8.38 24.10 0.79
N LYS A 76 -7.38 24.95 0.46
CA LYS A 76 -7.13 25.43 -0.91
C LYS A 76 -6.34 24.46 -1.82
N ASP A 77 -5.87 23.33 -1.27
CA ASP A 77 -4.97 22.40 -1.96
C ASP A 77 -5.68 21.10 -2.31
N ASN A 78 -6.88 21.21 -2.89
CA ASN A 78 -7.70 20.06 -3.24
C ASN A 78 -7.22 19.47 -4.57
N PHE A 79 -6.45 18.38 -4.47
CA PHE A 79 -6.10 17.56 -5.62
C PHE A 79 -7.19 16.50 -5.89
N HIS A 80 -7.43 16.25 -7.17
CA HIS A 80 -8.35 15.24 -7.67
C HIS A 80 -7.98 13.85 -7.15
N PHE A 81 -8.98 13.08 -6.71
CA PHE A 81 -8.77 11.68 -6.36
C PHE A 81 -8.44 10.86 -7.62
N ASN A 82 -7.19 10.39 -7.71
CA ASN A 82 -6.59 9.74 -8.88
C ASN A 82 -6.03 8.34 -8.57
N ILE A 83 -6.55 7.68 -7.54
CA ILE A 83 -6.23 6.29 -7.21
C ILE A 83 -7.52 5.46 -7.26
N GLY A 84 -7.41 4.16 -7.03
CA GLY A 84 -8.54 3.23 -7.08
C GLY A 84 -9.77 3.63 -6.26
N ASN A 85 -10.92 3.73 -6.90
CA ASN A 85 -12.21 4.09 -6.32
C ASN A 85 -12.67 3.09 -5.25
N ILE A 86 -12.18 1.85 -5.31
CA ILE A 86 -12.43 0.84 -4.26
C ILE A 86 -12.04 1.35 -2.86
N LEU A 87 -11.03 2.22 -2.77
CA LEU A 87 -10.58 2.81 -1.51
C LEU A 87 -11.57 3.81 -0.92
N LEU A 88 -12.43 4.42 -1.73
CA LEU A 88 -13.47 5.33 -1.27
C LEU A 88 -14.61 4.62 -0.52
N TYR A 89 -14.68 3.29 -0.61
CA TYR A 89 -15.66 2.47 0.11
C TYR A 89 -15.20 2.09 1.54
N ILE A 90 -14.04 2.56 2.00
CA ILE A 90 -13.61 2.37 3.38
C ILE A 90 -14.61 3.13 4.29
N PRO A 91 -15.34 2.43 5.19
CA PRO A 91 -16.27 3.10 6.08
C PRO A 91 -15.50 3.96 7.07
N TYR A 92 -15.99 5.17 7.33
CA TYR A 92 -15.42 6.08 8.32
C TYR A 92 -16.37 6.27 9.50
N PHE A 93 -15.87 6.01 10.70
CA PHE A 93 -16.58 6.30 11.94
C PHE A 93 -15.79 7.31 12.76
N LYS A 94 -16.43 8.43 13.12
CA LYS A 94 -15.79 9.53 13.87
C LYS A 94 -15.16 9.08 15.19
N PHE A 95 -15.76 8.12 15.90
CA PHE A 95 -15.20 7.61 17.15
C PHE A 95 -13.87 6.83 16.95
N LEU A 96 -13.58 6.36 15.73
CA LEU A 96 -12.34 5.66 15.34
C LEU A 96 -11.36 6.57 14.60
N GLU A 97 -11.51 7.89 14.62
CA GLU A 97 -10.66 8.82 13.87
C GLU A 97 -9.15 8.57 14.08
N LYS A 98 -8.72 8.40 15.34
CA LYS A 98 -7.32 8.08 15.66
C LYS A 98 -6.86 6.73 15.08
N PHE A 99 -7.77 5.77 14.96
CA PHE A 99 -7.46 4.49 14.35
C PHE A 99 -7.17 4.66 12.86
N TYR A 100 -8.04 5.35 12.12
CA TYR A 100 -7.86 5.53 10.68
C TYR A 100 -6.62 6.36 10.33
N PHE A 101 -6.37 7.46 11.05
CA PHE A 101 -5.30 8.39 10.70
C PHE A 101 -3.93 8.07 11.32
N PHE A 102 -3.88 7.28 12.40
CA PHE A 102 -2.62 7.04 13.12
C PHE A 102 -2.34 5.55 13.37
N TYR A 103 -3.24 4.82 14.04
CA TYR A 103 -2.94 3.44 14.43
C TYR A 103 -2.90 2.48 13.23
N PHE A 104 -3.80 2.62 12.26
CA PHE A 104 -3.82 1.77 11.07
C PHE A 104 -2.56 1.97 10.21
N PRO A 105 -2.14 3.20 9.84
CA PRO A 105 -0.88 3.43 9.15
C PRO A 105 0.35 2.88 9.88
N LEU A 106 0.42 3.10 11.20
CA LEU A 106 1.51 2.61 12.03
C LEU A 106 1.58 1.08 12.02
N MET A 107 0.43 0.42 12.16
CA MET A 107 0.31 -1.03 12.08
C MET A 107 0.75 -1.54 10.70
N LEU A 108 0.28 -0.90 9.63
CA LEU A 108 0.60 -1.28 8.25
C LEU A 108 2.12 -1.17 7.97
N CYS A 109 2.72 -0.05 8.35
CA CYS A 109 4.17 0.18 8.25
C CYS A 109 4.96 -0.87 9.04
N SER A 110 4.52 -1.21 10.25
CA SER A 110 5.17 -2.21 11.11
C SER A 110 5.09 -3.62 10.49
N ILE A 111 3.93 -4.00 9.96
CA ILE A 111 3.73 -5.28 9.26
C ILE A 111 4.62 -5.36 8.01
N PHE A 112 4.72 -4.26 7.26
CA PHE A 112 5.59 -4.17 6.09
C PHE A 112 7.07 -4.39 6.45
N ILE A 113 7.59 -3.66 7.44
CA ILE A 113 8.98 -3.80 7.91
C ILE A 113 9.24 -5.23 8.38
N TYR A 114 8.34 -5.78 9.20
CA TYR A 114 8.43 -7.17 9.65
C TYR A 114 8.45 -8.17 8.49
N THR A 115 7.68 -7.90 7.43
CA THR A 115 7.65 -8.73 6.23
C THR A 115 8.98 -8.70 5.48
N ILE A 116 9.60 -7.53 5.29
CA ILE A 116 10.96 -7.42 4.71
C ILE A 116 11.98 -8.22 5.53
N ILE A 117 11.98 -8.05 6.85
CA ILE A 117 12.89 -8.78 7.77
C ILE A 117 12.72 -10.30 7.64
N LYS A 118 11.51 -10.78 7.35
CA LYS A 118 11.23 -12.21 7.17
C LYS A 118 11.62 -12.71 5.78
N LEU A 119 11.63 -11.85 4.76
CA LEU A 119 11.99 -12.23 3.38
C LEU A 119 13.50 -12.39 3.19
N ILE A 120 14.30 -11.56 3.86
CA ILE A 120 15.75 -11.57 3.75
C ILE A 120 16.33 -12.42 4.89
N ASP A 121 17.07 -13.48 4.54
CA ASP A 121 17.74 -14.28 5.54
C ASP A 121 18.94 -13.52 6.14
N ARG A 122 19.29 -13.84 7.39
CA ARG A 122 20.35 -13.11 8.12
C ARG A 122 21.52 -14.03 8.47
N LYS A 123 21.80 -15.00 7.59
CA LYS A 123 22.86 -15.98 7.81
C LYS A 123 24.25 -15.36 7.67
N ASN A 124 24.40 -14.46 6.71
CA ASN A 124 25.67 -13.84 6.35
C ASN A 124 25.61 -12.33 6.56
N PHE A 125 26.77 -11.71 6.83
CA PHE A 125 26.89 -10.26 7.01
C PHE A 125 26.37 -9.47 5.81
N LEU A 126 26.62 -9.95 4.58
CA LEU A 126 26.13 -9.33 3.35
C LEU A 126 24.60 -9.19 3.37
N ASN A 127 23.86 -10.23 3.77
CA ASN A 127 22.40 -10.18 3.77
C ASN A 127 21.86 -9.27 4.89
N ILE A 128 22.60 -9.15 5.99
CA ILE A 128 22.28 -8.17 7.05
C ILE A 128 22.50 -6.74 6.52
N ALA A 129 23.61 -6.48 5.83
CA ALA A 129 23.88 -5.18 5.21
C ALA A 129 22.82 -4.84 4.15
N LEU A 130 22.44 -5.80 3.30
CA LEU A 130 21.35 -5.63 2.33
C LEU A 130 20.01 -5.32 3.00
N LEU A 131 19.67 -6.02 4.08
CA LEU A 131 18.45 -5.75 4.85
C LEU A 131 18.42 -4.30 5.36
N ILE A 132 19.52 -3.82 5.93
CA ILE A 132 19.63 -2.44 6.41
C ILE A 132 19.50 -1.47 5.23
N LEU A 133 20.20 -1.70 4.13
CA LEU A 133 20.15 -0.82 2.95
C LEU A 133 18.75 -0.76 2.33
N ILE A 134 18.02 -1.87 2.28
CA ILE A 134 16.65 -1.90 1.77
C ILE A 134 15.72 -1.11 2.69
N VAL A 135 15.76 -1.39 4.00
CA VAL A 135 14.88 -0.74 4.99
C VAL A 135 15.13 0.77 5.05
N PHE A 136 16.38 1.21 4.94
CA PHE A 136 16.78 2.62 4.95
C PHE A 136 16.95 3.24 3.55
N SER A 137 16.47 2.56 2.51
CA SER A 137 16.46 3.14 1.17
C SER A 137 15.48 4.32 1.09
N PRO A 138 15.77 5.37 0.29
CA PRO A 138 14.88 6.52 0.15
C PRO A 138 13.45 6.15 -0.23
N GLN A 139 13.28 5.14 -1.08
CA GLN A 139 11.97 4.68 -1.55
C GLN A 139 11.16 4.03 -0.43
N VAL A 140 11.79 3.16 0.38
CA VAL A 140 11.11 2.52 1.52
C VAL A 140 10.78 3.56 2.58
N LEU A 141 11.72 4.45 2.90
CA LEU A 141 11.49 5.51 3.89
C LEU A 141 10.35 6.45 3.45
N LEU A 142 10.27 6.82 2.17
CA LEU A 142 9.19 7.67 1.64
C LEU A 142 7.82 6.97 1.72
N VAL A 143 7.76 5.71 1.29
CA VAL A 143 6.51 4.94 1.29
C VAL A 143 6.00 4.72 2.72
N LEU A 144 6.89 4.51 3.69
CA LEU A 144 6.55 4.40 5.10
C LEU A 144 6.09 5.75 5.68
N GLU A 145 6.76 6.84 5.34
CA GLU A 145 6.46 8.18 5.86
C GLU A 145 5.07 8.65 5.42
N ARG A 146 4.72 8.40 4.15
CA ARG A 146 3.42 8.74 3.58
C ARG A 146 2.34 7.68 3.79
N CYS A 147 2.74 6.47 4.22
CA CYS A 147 1.90 5.28 4.26
C CYS A 147 1.16 5.07 2.93
N ASN A 148 1.93 4.99 1.83
CA ASN A 148 1.35 4.84 0.49
C ASN A 148 0.59 3.50 0.36
N VAL A 149 -0.46 3.48 -0.47
CA VAL A 149 -1.24 2.28 -0.81
C VAL A 149 -0.36 1.14 -1.37
N ASP A 150 0.82 1.46 -1.91
CA ASP A 150 1.80 0.47 -2.37
C ASP A 150 2.23 -0.51 -1.24
N LEU A 151 2.17 -0.09 0.03
CA LEU A 151 2.37 -0.99 1.18
C LEU A 151 1.32 -2.12 1.19
N ILE A 152 0.06 -1.78 0.95
CA ILE A 152 -1.05 -2.73 0.91
C ILE A 152 -0.85 -3.68 -0.28
N ILE A 153 -0.55 -3.13 -1.45
CA ILE A 153 -0.28 -3.92 -2.67
C ILE A 153 0.85 -4.91 -2.41
N PHE A 154 1.98 -4.45 -1.87
CA PHE A 154 3.12 -5.31 -1.54
C PHE A 154 2.72 -6.47 -0.61
N LEU A 155 2.00 -6.19 0.48
CA LEU A 155 1.58 -7.23 1.43
C LEU A 155 0.67 -8.27 0.78
N PHE A 156 -0.27 -7.86 -0.08
CA PHE A 156 -1.09 -8.78 -0.85
C PHE A 156 -0.27 -9.64 -1.81
N LEU A 157 0.76 -9.08 -2.46
CA LEU A 157 1.66 -9.85 -3.32
C LEU A 157 2.47 -10.89 -2.50
N ILE A 158 2.88 -10.57 -1.27
CA ILE A 158 3.54 -11.55 -0.40
C ILE A 158 2.59 -12.68 0.00
N ILE A 159 1.31 -12.37 0.29
CA ILE A 159 0.29 -13.40 0.57
C ILE A 159 0.09 -14.30 -0.66
N MET A 160 -0.02 -13.70 -1.84
CA MET A 160 -0.16 -14.39 -3.12
C MET A 160 0.96 -15.41 -3.34
N VAL A 161 2.22 -14.99 -3.18
CA VAL A 161 3.41 -15.84 -3.37
C VAL A 161 3.48 -16.95 -2.31
N LYS A 162 3.17 -16.64 -1.04
CA LYS A 162 3.27 -17.63 0.05
C LYS A 162 2.22 -18.73 -0.03
N ILE A 163 1.00 -18.39 -0.42
CA ILE A 163 -0.10 -19.37 -0.50
C ILE A 163 -0.05 -20.12 -1.84
N ASN A 164 0.37 -19.45 -2.92
CA ASN A 164 0.52 -20.01 -4.27
C ASN A 164 -0.69 -20.80 -4.78
N GLN A 165 -1.90 -20.34 -4.43
CA GLN A 165 -3.17 -20.92 -4.90
C GLN A 165 -3.71 -20.12 -6.09
N PRO A 166 -4.00 -20.74 -7.25
CA PRO A 166 -4.41 -20.02 -8.47
C PRO A 166 -5.59 -19.09 -8.28
N PHE A 167 -6.63 -19.58 -7.60
CA PHE A 167 -7.85 -18.82 -7.39
C PHE A 167 -7.58 -17.60 -6.52
N LEU A 168 -6.82 -17.78 -5.43
CA LEU A 168 -6.45 -16.68 -4.55
C LEU A 168 -5.55 -15.68 -5.27
N SER A 169 -4.56 -16.14 -6.03
CA SER A 169 -3.69 -15.25 -6.80
C SER A 169 -4.48 -14.45 -7.83
N PHE A 170 -5.47 -15.05 -8.50
CA PHE A 170 -6.34 -14.37 -9.44
C PHE A 170 -7.21 -13.31 -8.74
N ALA A 171 -7.80 -13.64 -7.59
CA ALA A 171 -8.58 -12.71 -6.80
C ALA A 171 -7.74 -11.54 -6.27
N ILE A 172 -6.52 -11.82 -5.77
CA ILE A 172 -5.59 -10.81 -5.29
C ILE A 172 -5.21 -9.86 -6.43
N ILE A 173 -4.82 -10.36 -7.62
CA ILE A 173 -4.43 -9.51 -8.74
C ILE A 173 -5.58 -8.58 -9.15
N ASN A 174 -6.81 -9.10 -9.27
CA ASN A 174 -7.98 -8.27 -9.53
C ASN A 174 -8.14 -7.17 -8.46
N PHE A 175 -8.10 -7.56 -7.18
CA PHE A 175 -8.25 -6.61 -6.07
C PHE A 175 -7.16 -5.53 -6.05
N VAL A 176 -5.87 -5.90 -6.19
CA VAL A 176 -4.79 -4.90 -6.17
C VAL A 176 -4.75 -4.05 -7.44
N THR A 177 -5.28 -4.55 -8.56
CA THR A 177 -5.47 -3.76 -9.79
C THR A 177 -6.52 -2.66 -9.59
N LEU A 178 -7.54 -2.91 -8.77
CA LEU A 178 -8.49 -1.88 -8.37
C LEU A 178 -7.89 -0.86 -7.41
N LEU A 179 -6.79 -1.16 -6.71
CA LEU A 179 -6.10 -0.18 -5.86
C LEU A 179 -5.26 0.79 -6.72
N LYS A 180 -4.52 0.25 -7.68
CA LYS A 180 -3.75 0.93 -8.73
C LYS A 180 -3.64 0.01 -9.92
N TYR A 181 -3.57 0.52 -11.15
CA TYR A 181 -3.65 -0.36 -12.34
C TYR A 181 -2.40 -1.19 -12.65
N TYR A 182 -1.20 -0.79 -12.19
CA TYR A 182 0.06 -1.47 -12.56
C TYR A 182 0.16 -2.97 -12.19
N PRO A 183 -0.44 -3.48 -11.08
CA PRO A 183 -0.44 -4.91 -10.76
C PRO A 183 -1.17 -5.78 -11.79
N ALA A 184 -1.97 -5.21 -12.70
CA ALA A 184 -2.61 -5.96 -13.80
C ALA A 184 -1.58 -6.74 -14.63
N ALA A 185 -0.36 -6.21 -14.77
CA ALA A 185 0.73 -6.88 -15.48
C ALA A 185 1.07 -8.27 -14.92
N LEU A 186 0.76 -8.55 -13.64
CA LEU A 186 1.01 -9.84 -13.00
C LEU A 186 0.12 -10.97 -13.54
N ILE A 187 -0.93 -10.67 -14.33
CA ILE A 187 -1.70 -11.72 -15.02
C ILE A 187 -0.82 -12.54 -15.97
N THR A 188 0.28 -11.95 -16.46
CA THR A 188 1.27 -12.65 -17.30
C THR A 188 1.88 -13.86 -16.60
N ASN A 189 2.02 -13.85 -15.27
CA ASN A 189 2.53 -14.99 -14.50
C ASN A 189 1.61 -16.22 -14.63
N PHE A 190 0.30 -16.04 -14.80
CA PHE A 190 -0.61 -17.16 -15.06
C PHE A 190 -0.36 -17.83 -16.41
N VAL A 191 0.16 -17.08 -17.39
CA VAL A 191 0.47 -17.58 -18.72
C VAL A 191 1.84 -18.26 -18.73
N VAL A 192 2.83 -17.66 -18.06
CA VAL A 192 4.24 -18.10 -18.11
C VAL A 192 4.54 -19.24 -17.14
N GLU A 193 4.06 -19.16 -15.89
CA GLU A 193 4.53 -20.04 -14.81
C GLU A 193 3.92 -21.46 -14.91
N ARG A 194 2.81 -21.63 -15.62
CA ARG A 194 2.07 -22.89 -15.68
C ARG A 194 1.89 -23.34 -17.12
N LYS A 195 2.47 -24.50 -17.45
CA LYS A 195 2.24 -25.17 -18.73
C LYS A 195 0.75 -25.52 -18.88
N ARG A 196 0.06 -24.77 -19.74
CA ARG A 196 -1.36 -24.93 -20.07
C ARG A 196 -1.51 -24.85 -21.59
N SER A 197 -2.61 -25.38 -22.12
CA SER A 197 -2.94 -25.18 -23.52
C SER A 197 -3.25 -23.70 -23.79
N LEU A 198 -2.97 -23.25 -25.02
CA LEU A 198 -3.20 -21.87 -25.45
C LEU A 198 -4.66 -21.43 -25.22
N ASN A 199 -5.63 -22.30 -25.49
CA ASN A 199 -7.06 -22.04 -25.24
C ASN A 199 -7.37 -21.75 -23.76
N LYS A 200 -6.73 -22.47 -22.82
CA LYS A 200 -6.92 -22.23 -21.38
C LYS A 200 -6.33 -20.88 -20.96
N ASN A 201 -5.19 -20.49 -21.53
CA ASN A 201 -4.58 -19.19 -21.24
C ASN A 201 -5.44 -18.04 -21.79
N ILE A 202 -5.95 -18.16 -23.01
CA ILE A 202 -6.89 -17.18 -23.58
C ILE A 202 -8.13 -17.05 -22.68
N PHE A 203 -8.70 -18.18 -22.25
CA PHE A 203 -9.85 -18.18 -21.35
C PHE A 203 -9.58 -17.46 -20.03
N ILE A 204 -8.41 -17.69 -19.41
CA ILE A 204 -8.00 -17.02 -18.16
C ILE A 204 -7.84 -15.50 -18.36
N ILE A 205 -7.31 -15.07 -19.50
CA ILE A 205 -7.16 -13.64 -19.80
C ILE A 205 -8.53 -13.00 -20.02
N LEU A 206 -9.42 -13.65 -20.76
CA LEU A 206 -10.78 -13.15 -20.99
C LEU A 206 -11.57 -13.03 -19.68
N ILE A 207 -11.52 -14.06 -18.82
CA ILE A 207 -12.21 -13.99 -17.53
C ILE A 207 -11.59 -12.94 -16.62
N PHE A 208 -10.27 -12.71 -16.68
CA PHE A 208 -9.61 -11.62 -15.95
C PHE A 208 -10.20 -10.27 -16.36
N PHE A 209 -10.15 -9.92 -17.65
CA PHE A 209 -10.68 -8.63 -18.12
C PHE A 209 -12.18 -8.49 -17.90
N PHE A 210 -12.95 -9.57 -18.05
CA PHE A 210 -14.38 -9.55 -17.74
C PHE A 210 -14.63 -9.24 -16.25
N THR A 211 -13.96 -9.96 -15.34
CA THR A 211 -14.11 -9.72 -13.89
C THR A 211 -13.62 -8.33 -13.50
N LEU A 212 -12.52 -7.86 -14.07
CA LEU A 212 -11.99 -6.53 -13.82
C LEU A 212 -12.96 -5.45 -14.30
N ALA A 213 -13.51 -5.56 -15.51
CA ALA A 213 -14.51 -4.63 -16.04
C ALA A 213 -15.78 -4.58 -15.17
N CYS A 214 -16.29 -5.75 -14.75
CA CYS A 214 -17.42 -5.81 -13.82
C CYS A 214 -17.10 -5.12 -12.49
N LEU A 215 -15.91 -5.35 -11.93
CA LEU A 215 -15.51 -4.73 -10.67
C LEU A 215 -15.32 -3.22 -10.80
N MET A 216 -14.69 -2.76 -11.89
CA MET A 216 -14.53 -1.34 -12.20
C MET A 216 -15.88 -0.63 -12.34
N TYR A 217 -16.83 -1.25 -13.04
CA TYR A 217 -18.20 -0.75 -13.14
C TYR A 217 -18.87 -0.67 -11.75
N LEU A 218 -18.72 -1.70 -10.91
CA LEU A 218 -19.30 -1.72 -9.55
C LEU A 218 -18.65 -0.68 -8.62
N SER A 219 -17.36 -0.42 -8.75
CA SER A 219 -16.65 0.60 -7.97
C SER A 219 -16.83 2.02 -8.53
N GLY A 220 -17.53 2.16 -9.66
CA GLY A 220 -17.75 3.45 -10.32
C GLY A 220 -16.44 4.07 -10.83
N GLU A 221 -15.50 3.26 -11.31
CA GLU A 221 -14.28 3.74 -11.98
C GLU A 221 -14.66 4.44 -13.28
N SER A 222 -14.25 5.69 -13.45
CA SER A 222 -14.40 6.44 -14.70
C SER A 222 -13.04 6.54 -15.40
N PHE A 223 -13.01 6.20 -16.69
CA PHE A 223 -11.82 6.39 -17.53
C PHE A 223 -11.69 7.83 -18.08
N GLU A 224 -12.57 8.74 -17.64
CA GLU A 224 -12.66 10.13 -18.15
C GLU A 224 -11.77 11.13 -17.37
N LEU A 225 -10.75 10.66 -16.66
CA LEU A 225 -9.77 11.48 -15.93
C LEU A 225 -8.37 11.35 -16.53
#